data_AF-A0A7S0H5L9-F1
#
_entry.id   AF-A0A7S0H5L9-F1
#
_cell.length_a   1.000
_cell.length_b   1.000
_cell.length_c   1.000
_cell.angle_alpha   90.00
_cell.angle_beta   90.00
_cell.angle_gamma   90.00
#
_symmetry.space_group_name_H-M   'P 1'
#
loop_
_entity.id
_entity.type
_entity.pdbx_description
1 polymer ?
#
loop_
_entity_poly.entity_id
_entity_poly.type
_entity_poly.pdbx_seq_one_letter_code
_entity_poly.pdbx_strand_id
1 'polypeptide(L)'
;PSPSPSPGVITSSSTKDTKIVPTGNAEDTLDAFMAMIQKDVDKQKREAKIKAEAEAKDKYDMQAAMEAEEELLALAKSQSFQKGNKLVVDDDQLYDDYGNPLGKNLRKVDSLPQIDHSNVKYQKFRKNFFKEHAEMKKITGDTMRKFYEDNQINLSGGNTPR
;
A
#
# COMPACT_ATOMS: atom_id res chain seq x y z
N PRO A 1 23.55 9.16 -42.85
CA PRO A 1 22.36 9.88 -42.34
C PRO A 1 21.30 9.94 -43.45
N SER A 2 20.36 9.00 -43.43
CA SER A 2 19.24 8.93 -44.37
C SER A 2 17.98 8.60 -43.56
N PRO A 3 16.99 9.51 -43.50
CA PRO A 3 15.80 9.31 -42.68
C PRO A 3 14.87 8.25 -43.28
N SER A 4 14.31 7.45 -42.36
CA SER A 4 13.31 6.41 -42.52
C SER A 4 11.99 6.92 -43.14
N PRO A 5 11.30 6.11 -43.96
CA PRO A 5 9.93 6.40 -44.39
C PRO A 5 8.92 6.13 -43.25
N SER A 6 8.06 7.12 -43.02
CA SER A 6 6.94 7.08 -42.07
C SER A 6 5.78 6.16 -42.55
N PRO A 7 4.92 5.70 -41.62
CA PRO A 7 4.09 4.51 -41.77
C PRO A 7 2.85 4.71 -42.66
N GLY A 8 2.45 3.60 -43.29
CA GLY A 8 1.35 3.51 -44.23
C GLY A 8 -0.02 3.91 -43.70
N VAL A 9 -0.79 4.46 -44.64
CA VAL A 9 -2.21 4.84 -44.56
C VAL A 9 -3.07 3.59 -44.42
N ILE A 10 -3.83 3.50 -43.33
CA ILE A 10 -4.90 2.51 -43.17
C ILE A 10 -6.13 3.08 -43.88
N THR A 11 -6.55 2.43 -44.97
CA THR A 11 -7.82 2.73 -45.64
C THR A 11 -8.91 1.85 -45.02
N SER A 12 -9.86 2.47 -44.31
CA SER A 12 -11.12 1.82 -43.94
C SER A 12 -12.25 2.45 -44.76
N SER A 13 -12.83 1.61 -45.60
CA SER A 13 -13.98 1.87 -46.47
C SER A 13 -15.28 2.14 -45.72
N SER A 14 -16.14 2.93 -46.40
CA SER A 14 -17.61 2.82 -46.45
C SER A 14 -18.46 3.75 -45.55
N THR A 15 -19.12 4.70 -46.24
CA THR A 15 -20.53 5.16 -46.06
C THR A 15 -20.91 5.87 -44.75
N LYS A 16 -21.65 6.98 -44.68
CA LYS A 16 -22.50 7.75 -45.62
C LYS A 16 -22.99 9.01 -44.86
N ASP A 17 -23.51 9.98 -45.62
CA ASP A 17 -24.49 11.01 -45.25
C ASP A 17 -24.01 12.32 -44.60
N THR A 18 -23.60 13.23 -45.48
CA THR A 18 -23.66 14.68 -45.30
C THR A 18 -25.11 15.15 -45.19
N LYS A 19 -25.48 15.72 -44.03
CA LYS A 19 -26.65 16.60 -43.90
C LYS A 19 -26.16 18.02 -43.61
N ILE A 20 -26.01 18.82 -44.67
CA ILE A 20 -25.76 20.26 -44.59
C ILE A 20 -27.05 20.92 -44.09
N VAL A 21 -26.96 21.58 -42.93
CA VAL A 21 -27.96 22.54 -42.42
C VAL A 21 -27.54 23.93 -42.96
N PRO A 22 -28.49 24.75 -43.45
CA PRO A 22 -28.22 25.96 -44.20
C PRO A 22 -27.58 27.06 -43.33
N THR A 23 -26.79 27.92 -43.97
CA THR A 23 -26.15 29.09 -43.37
C THR A 23 -27.18 30.06 -42.77
N GLY A 24 -27.20 30.19 -41.44
CA GLY A 24 -28.01 31.16 -40.71
C GLY A 24 -27.42 31.40 -39.32
N ASN A 25 -26.77 32.55 -39.16
CA ASN A 25 -26.15 33.11 -37.95
C ASN A 25 -25.00 32.32 -37.29
N ALA A 26 -23.75 32.74 -37.54
CA ALA A 26 -22.57 32.22 -36.85
C ALA A 26 -22.61 32.47 -35.33
N GLU A 27 -23.43 33.43 -34.86
CA GLU A 27 -23.66 33.71 -33.45
C GLU A 27 -24.30 32.51 -32.74
N ASP A 28 -25.31 31.84 -33.31
CA ASP A 28 -25.99 30.72 -32.63
C ASP A 28 -25.08 29.51 -32.39
N THR A 29 -24.13 29.25 -33.29
CA THR A 29 -23.17 28.13 -33.15
C THR A 29 -22.05 28.43 -32.16
N LEU A 30 -21.57 29.68 -32.13
CA LEU A 30 -20.51 30.13 -31.21
C LEU A 30 -21.08 30.33 -29.80
N ASP A 31 -22.28 30.88 -29.69
CA ASP A 31 -22.98 31.07 -28.41
C ASP A 31 -23.32 29.73 -27.76
N ALA A 32 -23.73 28.72 -28.53
CA ALA A 32 -23.92 27.36 -28.02
C ALA A 32 -22.61 26.78 -27.45
N PHE A 33 -21.47 27.05 -28.09
CA PHE A 33 -20.16 26.61 -27.61
C PHE A 33 -19.70 27.38 -26.37
N MET A 34 -19.85 28.71 -26.33
CA MET A 34 -19.52 29.53 -25.15
C MET A 34 -20.41 29.17 -23.95
N ALA A 35 -21.70 28.94 -24.18
CA ALA A 35 -22.62 28.50 -23.13
C ALA A 35 -22.23 27.12 -22.59
N MET A 36 -21.75 26.21 -23.44
CA MET A 36 -21.25 24.90 -23.01
C MET A 36 -20.00 25.04 -22.14
N ILE A 37 -19.02 25.86 -22.55
CA ILE A 37 -17.82 26.15 -21.75
C ILE A 37 -18.18 26.81 -20.41
N GLN A 38 -19.08 27.80 -20.42
CA GLN A 38 -19.48 28.51 -19.21
C GLN A 38 -20.14 27.57 -18.20
N LYS A 39 -20.97 26.63 -18.68
CA LYS A 39 -21.61 25.60 -17.86
C LYS A 39 -20.59 24.66 -17.21
N ASP A 40 -19.55 24.29 -17.94
CA ASP A 40 -18.46 23.45 -17.41
C ASP A 40 -17.62 24.19 -16.36
N VAL A 41 -17.33 25.48 -16.58
CA VAL A 41 -16.63 26.33 -15.60
C VAL A 41 -17.44 26.51 -14.31
N ASP A 42 -18.75 26.78 -14.42
CA ASP A 42 -19.62 26.92 -13.26
C ASP A 42 -19.74 25.61 -12.48
N LYS A 43 -19.76 24.47 -13.17
CA LYS A 43 -19.75 23.14 -12.55
C LYS A 43 -18.45 22.90 -11.79
N GLN A 44 -17.29 23.17 -12.40
CA GLN A 44 -15.99 23.03 -11.75
C GLN A 44 -15.86 23.94 -10.52
N LYS A 45 -16.36 25.18 -10.59
CA LYS A 45 -16.34 26.12 -9.45
C LYS A 45 -17.20 25.64 -8.28
N ARG A 46 -18.36 25.02 -8.56
CA ARG A 46 -19.21 24.41 -7.52
C ARG A 46 -18.54 23.19 -6.89
N GLU A 47 -17.95 22.32 -7.71
CA GLU A 47 -17.21 21.14 -7.24
C GLU A 47 -16.01 21.54 -6.36
N ALA A 48 -15.26 22.57 -6.76
CA ALA A 48 -14.14 23.09 -5.97
C ALA A 48 -14.59 23.67 -4.62
N LYS A 49 -15.73 24.36 -4.57
CA LYS A 49 -16.28 24.92 -3.33
C LYS A 49 -16.74 23.83 -2.35
N ILE A 50 -17.40 22.78 -2.86
CA ILE A 50 -17.83 21.62 -2.07
C ILE A 50 -16.61 20.89 -1.50
N LYS A 51 -15.56 20.70 -2.30
CA LYS A 51 -14.32 20.05 -1.86
C LYS A 51 -13.61 20.85 -0.77
N ALA A 52 -13.53 22.17 -0.91
CA ALA A 52 -12.91 23.05 0.09
C ALA A 52 -13.67 23.05 1.43
N GLU A 53 -15.01 22.97 1.41
CA GLU A 53 -15.82 22.88 2.63
C GLU A 53 -15.69 21.52 3.33
N ALA A 54 -15.57 20.43 2.56
CA ALA A 54 -15.32 19.09 3.10
C ALA A 54 -13.94 18.99 3.76
N GLU A 55 -12.89 19.51 3.11
CA GLU A 55 -11.52 19.55 3.65
C GLU A 55 -11.40 20.44 4.90
N ALA A 56 -12.22 21.49 5.02
CA ALA A 56 -12.25 22.34 6.21
C ALA A 56 -12.88 21.64 7.43
N LYS A 57 -13.94 20.83 7.22
CA LYS A 57 -14.57 20.04 8.29
C LYS A 57 -13.66 18.90 8.77
N ASP A 58 -13.00 18.22 7.84
CA ASP A 58 -12.07 17.12 8.15
C ASP A 58 -10.88 17.58 9.02
N LYS A 59 -10.37 18.80 8.80
CA LYS A 59 -9.33 19.41 9.64
C LYS A 59 -9.79 19.72 11.05
N TYR A 60 -11.04 20.16 11.22
CA TYR A 60 -11.61 20.44 12.54
C TYR A 60 -11.78 19.16 13.35
N ASP A 61 -12.26 18.08 12.71
CA ASP A 61 -12.42 16.78 13.34
C ASP A 61 -11.06 16.15 13.73
N MET A 62 -10.03 16.31 12.89
CA MET A 62 -8.66 15.88 13.24
C MET A 62 -8.09 16.66 14.44
N GLN A 63 -8.35 17.96 14.55
CA GLN A 63 -7.84 18.77 15.65
C GLN A 63 -8.51 18.40 16.98
N ALA A 64 -9.82 18.13 16.96
CA ALA A 64 -10.55 17.60 18.12
C ALA A 64 -10.07 16.20 18.53
N ALA A 65 -9.73 15.34 17.56
CA ALA A 65 -9.16 14.02 17.84
C ALA A 65 -7.77 14.10 18.51
N MET A 66 -6.93 15.05 18.08
CA MET A 66 -5.60 15.25 18.65
C MET A 66 -5.65 15.75 20.10
N GLU A 67 -6.57 16.68 20.42
CA GLU A 67 -6.75 17.19 21.78
C GLU A 67 -7.25 16.09 22.74
N ALA A 68 -8.16 15.22 22.28
CA ALA A 68 -8.63 14.08 23.05
C ALA A 68 -7.52 13.04 23.32
N GLU A 69 -6.61 12.84 22.37
CA GLU A 69 -5.45 11.96 22.54
C GLU A 69 -4.44 12.53 23.54
N GLU A 70 -4.20 13.85 23.51
CA GLU A 70 -3.32 14.54 24.44
C GLU A 70 -3.82 14.45 25.89
N GLU A 71 -5.13 14.62 26.11
CA GLU A 71 -5.75 14.47 27.44
C GLU A 71 -5.62 13.03 27.96
N LEU A 72 -5.83 12.02 27.10
CA LEU A 72 -5.64 10.62 27.45
C LEU A 72 -4.18 10.33 27.83
N LEU A 73 -3.23 10.86 27.06
CA LEU A 73 -1.79 10.69 27.31
C LEU A 73 -1.39 11.34 28.65
N ALA A 74 -1.91 12.53 28.95
CA ALA A 74 -1.68 13.21 30.22
C ALA A 74 -2.22 12.39 31.41
N LEU A 75 -3.42 11.82 31.28
CA LEU A 75 -4.00 10.95 32.30
C LEU A 75 -3.17 9.67 32.49
N ALA A 76 -2.78 9.00 31.41
CA ALA A 76 -1.94 7.80 31.46
C ALA A 76 -0.58 8.06 32.12
N LYS A 77 0.02 9.24 31.83
CA LYS A 77 1.26 9.69 32.47
C LYS A 77 1.05 9.91 33.97
N SER A 78 0.00 10.63 34.38
CA SER A 78 -0.27 10.86 35.81
C SER A 78 -0.51 9.57 36.60
N GLN A 79 -1.21 8.61 35.99
CA GLN A 79 -1.56 7.35 36.63
C GLN A 79 -0.34 6.42 36.76
N SER A 80 0.56 6.43 35.78
CA SER A 80 1.83 5.70 35.85
C SER A 80 2.77 6.29 36.91
N PHE A 81 2.81 7.63 37.08
CA PHE A 81 3.53 8.28 38.18
C PHE A 81 2.99 7.88 39.57
N GLN A 82 1.67 7.68 39.73
CA GLN A 82 1.07 7.26 41.00
C GLN A 82 1.29 5.78 41.32
N LYS A 83 1.42 4.92 40.30
CA LYS A 83 1.54 3.44 40.47
C LYS A 83 2.94 2.95 40.87
N GLY A 84 3.82 3.86 41.31
CA GLY A 84 5.16 3.53 41.78
C GLY A 84 6.25 3.60 40.71
N ASN A 85 5.93 3.99 39.46
CA ASN A 85 6.95 4.50 38.54
C ASN A 85 7.32 5.93 38.95
N LYS A 86 7.89 6.08 40.15
CA LYS A 86 8.78 7.21 40.37
C LYS A 86 9.93 6.97 39.40
N LEU A 87 10.07 7.84 38.40
CA LEU A 87 11.37 8.07 37.79
C LEU A 87 12.26 8.58 38.91
N VAL A 88 12.81 7.66 39.69
CA VAL A 88 13.96 7.92 40.53
C VAL A 88 15.06 8.14 39.51
N VAL A 89 15.27 9.40 39.14
CA VAL A 89 16.49 9.85 38.45
C VAL A 89 17.60 9.67 39.47
N ASP A 90 18.01 8.42 39.64
CA ASP A 90 19.26 8.06 40.28
C ASP A 90 20.29 8.09 39.15
N ASP A 91 21.39 8.80 39.36
CA ASP A 91 22.48 8.93 38.38
C ASP A 91 23.16 7.58 38.05
N ASP A 92 22.78 6.50 38.74
CA ASP A 92 23.25 5.12 38.56
C ASP A 92 22.29 4.23 37.73
N GLN A 93 21.40 4.80 36.91
CA GLN A 93 20.54 3.99 36.02
C GLN A 93 21.36 3.34 34.90
N LEU A 94 21.42 2.00 34.91
CA LEU A 94 22.00 1.21 33.83
C LEU A 94 21.02 1.15 32.66
N TYR A 95 21.52 1.21 31.43
CA TYR A 95 20.72 1.11 30.21
C TYR A 95 21.09 -0.14 29.43
N ASP A 96 20.12 -0.78 28.78
CA ASP A 96 20.38 -1.86 27.83
C ASP A 96 20.94 -1.31 26.50
N ASP A 97 21.32 -2.20 25.58
CA ASP A 97 21.85 -1.85 24.25
C ASP A 97 20.85 -1.03 23.39
N TYR A 98 19.58 -0.98 23.78
CA TYR A 98 18.51 -0.24 23.12
C TYR A 98 18.16 1.07 23.85
N GLY A 99 18.88 1.41 24.92
CA GLY A 99 18.67 2.64 25.68
C GLY A 99 17.48 2.60 26.63
N ASN A 100 16.96 1.42 27.00
CA ASN A 100 15.95 1.29 28.04
C ASN A 100 16.60 1.25 29.43
N PRO A 101 16.03 1.93 30.45
CA PRO A 101 16.55 1.85 31.81
C PRO A 101 16.33 0.45 32.38
N LEU A 102 17.43 -0.26 32.62
CA LEU A 102 17.46 -1.51 33.37
C LEU A 102 17.23 -1.18 34.85
N GLY A 103 16.11 -1.64 35.39
CA GLY A 103 15.85 -1.51 36.82
C GLY A 103 16.99 -2.13 37.64
N LYS A 104 17.34 -1.52 38.78
CA LYS A 104 18.38 -1.99 39.70
C LYS A 104 18.25 -3.48 40.10
N ASN A 105 17.05 -4.03 39.94
CA ASN A 105 16.76 -5.44 40.13
C ASN A 105 16.58 -6.14 38.78
N LEU A 106 17.68 -6.43 38.09
CA LEU A 106 17.70 -7.37 36.97
C LEU A 106 17.24 -8.74 37.49
N ARG A 107 15.95 -9.05 37.30
CA ARG A 107 15.43 -10.37 37.64
C ARG A 107 16.08 -11.36 36.67
N LYS A 108 16.99 -12.18 37.18
CA LYS A 108 17.49 -13.35 36.45
C LYS A 108 16.30 -14.28 36.24
N VAL A 109 15.75 -14.28 35.03
CA VAL A 109 14.70 -15.22 34.66
C VAL A 109 15.42 -16.45 34.13
N ASP A 110 15.32 -17.54 34.88
CA ASP A 110 15.83 -18.82 34.40
C ASP A 110 15.06 -19.22 33.14
N SER A 111 15.79 -19.73 32.14
CA SER A 111 15.16 -20.21 30.91
C SER A 111 14.14 -21.29 31.25
N LEU A 112 13.02 -21.31 30.52
CA LEU A 112 12.03 -22.37 30.68
C LEU A 112 12.68 -23.75 30.47
N PRO A 113 12.23 -24.77 31.19
CA PRO A 113 12.65 -26.15 30.93
C PRO A 113 12.39 -26.54 29.47
N GLN A 114 13.24 -27.39 28.90
CA GLN A 114 13.01 -27.95 27.57
C GLN A 114 11.71 -28.77 27.56
N ILE A 115 10.85 -28.52 26.57
CA ILE A 115 9.58 -29.23 26.42
C ILE A 115 9.78 -30.43 25.50
N ASP A 116 9.35 -31.61 25.93
CA ASP A 116 9.28 -32.79 25.05
C ASP A 116 8.04 -32.70 24.15
N HIS A 117 8.27 -32.31 22.90
CA HIS A 117 7.24 -32.18 21.87
C HIS A 117 6.58 -33.52 21.48
N SER A 118 7.14 -34.67 21.89
CA SER A 118 6.53 -35.99 21.66
C SER A 118 5.25 -36.21 22.48
N ASN A 119 5.16 -35.57 23.65
CA ASN A 119 4.02 -35.69 24.56
C ASN A 119 2.89 -34.71 24.24
N VAL A 120 3.14 -33.72 23.38
CA VAL A 120 2.16 -32.69 23.00
C VAL A 120 1.30 -33.19 21.84
N LYS A 121 -0.01 -33.31 22.06
CA LYS A 121 -0.98 -33.69 21.01
C LYS A 121 -1.31 -32.50 20.10
N TYR A 122 -0.57 -32.34 19.02
CA TYR A 122 -0.86 -31.35 17.99
C TYR A 122 -2.09 -31.70 17.15
N GLN A 123 -2.88 -30.69 16.81
CA GLN A 123 -3.93 -30.84 15.81
C GLN A 123 -3.33 -31.09 14.42
N LYS A 124 -4.00 -31.92 13.62
CA LYS A 124 -3.61 -32.15 12.24
C LYS A 124 -3.81 -30.87 11.44
N PHE A 125 -2.84 -30.52 10.61
CA PHE A 125 -2.94 -29.40 9.69
C PHE A 125 -2.45 -29.81 8.30
N ARG A 126 -2.90 -29.08 7.28
CA ARG A 126 -2.47 -29.30 5.91
C ARG A 126 -1.09 -28.67 5.70
N LYS A 127 -0.07 -29.43 5.32
CA LYS A 127 1.28 -28.90 5.02
C LYS A 127 1.46 -28.40 3.59
N ASN A 128 0.57 -28.80 2.68
CA ASN A 128 0.65 -28.46 1.27
C ASN A 128 0.01 -27.08 1.04
N PHE A 129 0.83 -26.05 1.21
CA PHE A 129 0.45 -24.65 0.97
C PHE A 129 0.96 -24.12 -0.38
N PHE A 130 1.98 -24.76 -0.95
CA PHE A 130 2.57 -24.31 -2.21
C PHE A 130 1.55 -24.39 -3.36
N LYS A 131 1.39 -23.27 -4.04
CA LYS A 131 0.64 -23.16 -5.30
C LYS A 131 1.60 -22.62 -6.34
N GLU A 132 1.89 -23.44 -7.34
CA GLU A 132 2.78 -23.06 -8.44
C GLU A 132 2.19 -21.88 -9.21
N HIS A 133 3.02 -20.87 -9.49
CA HIS A 133 2.62 -19.72 -10.29
C HIS A 133 2.37 -20.13 -11.75
N ALA A 134 1.46 -19.45 -12.44
CA ALA A 134 1.10 -19.79 -13.82
C ALA A 134 2.28 -19.73 -14.79
N GLU A 135 3.27 -18.89 -14.51
CA GLU A 135 4.49 -18.77 -15.31
C GLU A 135 5.44 -19.94 -15.06
N MET A 136 5.60 -20.36 -13.80
CA MET A 136 6.43 -21.52 -13.43
C MET A 136 5.92 -22.79 -14.09
N LYS A 137 4.60 -22.96 -14.15
CA LYS A 137 3.96 -24.10 -14.85
C LYS A 137 4.26 -24.17 -16.35
N LYS A 138 4.57 -23.02 -16.98
CA LYS A 138 4.89 -22.92 -18.42
C LYS A 138 6.37 -23.15 -18.71
N ILE A 139 7.23 -23.16 -17.69
CA ILE A 139 8.68 -23.38 -17.86
C ILE A 139 8.91 -24.82 -18.31
N THR A 140 9.69 -24.98 -19.38
CA THR A 140 10.09 -26.28 -19.92
C THR A 140 11.25 -26.84 -19.10
N GLY A 141 11.40 -28.17 -19.05
CA GLY A 141 12.48 -28.82 -18.31
C GLY A 141 13.88 -28.33 -18.70
N ASP A 142 14.11 -27.99 -19.98
CA ASP A 142 15.40 -27.50 -20.44
C ASP A 142 15.72 -26.08 -19.96
N THR A 143 14.71 -25.20 -19.91
CA THR A 143 14.87 -23.86 -19.32
C THR A 143 15.14 -23.94 -17.82
N MET A 144 14.53 -24.91 -17.13
CA MET A 144 14.78 -25.16 -15.71
C MET A 144 16.18 -25.75 -15.47
N ARG A 145 16.65 -26.67 -16.33
CA ARG A 145 18.00 -27.22 -16.27
C ARG A 145 19.06 -26.12 -16.43
N LYS A 146 18.91 -25.26 -17.43
CA LYS A 146 19.78 -24.09 -17.62
C LYS A 146 19.76 -23.19 -16.39
N PHE A 147 18.58 -22.90 -15.85
CA PHE A 147 18.45 -22.13 -14.62
C PHE A 147 19.20 -22.78 -13.44
N TYR A 148 19.12 -24.10 -13.26
CA TYR A 148 19.86 -24.80 -12.22
C TYR A 148 21.38 -24.74 -12.45
N GLU A 149 21.85 -24.91 -13.70
CA GLU A 149 23.27 -24.81 -14.06
C GLU A 149 23.81 -23.39 -13.82
N ASP A 150 23.10 -22.37 -14.31
CA ASP A 150 23.46 -20.96 -14.16
C ASP A 150 23.51 -20.53 -12.69
N ASN A 151 22.64 -21.10 -11.85
CA ASN A 151 22.58 -20.81 -10.41
C ASN A 151 23.34 -21.82 -9.54
N GLN A 152 24.07 -22.77 -10.13
CA GLN A 152 24.83 -23.80 -9.42
C GLN A 152 23.99 -24.62 -8.41
N ILE A 153 22.72 -24.87 -8.75
CA ILE A 153 21.78 -25.64 -7.92
C ILE A 153 21.82 -27.11 -8.34
N ASN A 154 22.14 -28.01 -7.41
CA ASN A 154 22.14 -29.45 -7.61
C ASN A 154 20.95 -30.10 -6.89
N LEU A 155 20.01 -30.65 -7.66
CA LEU A 155 18.87 -31.40 -7.13
C LEU A 155 19.24 -32.88 -6.99
N SER A 156 19.00 -33.45 -5.80
CA SER A 156 19.18 -34.88 -5.55
C SER A 156 17.89 -35.51 -5.04
N GLY A 157 17.58 -36.72 -5.52
CA GLY A 157 16.36 -37.45 -5.20
C GLY A 157 15.48 -37.71 -6.43
N GLY A 158 14.88 -38.90 -6.51
CA GLY A 158 14.10 -39.33 -7.69
C GLY A 158 12.74 -38.66 -7.88
N ASN A 159 12.25 -37.89 -6.89
CA ASN A 159 10.95 -37.21 -6.94
C ASN A 159 11.06 -35.78 -6.38
N THR A 160 12.01 -35.01 -6.90
CA THR A 160 12.14 -33.59 -6.56
C THR A 160 11.06 -32.77 -7.27
N PRO A 161 10.34 -31.89 -6.55
CA PRO A 161 9.47 -30.92 -7.20
C PRO A 161 10.29 -30.01 -8.13
N ARG A 162 9.63 -29.49 -9.18
CA ARG A 162 10.23 -28.52 -10.12
C ARG A 162 10.48 -27.18 -9.43
#